data_AF-A0A6A6V4I7-F1
#
_entry.id   AF-A0A6A6V4I7-F1
#
_cell.length_a   1.000
_cell.length_b   1.000
_cell.length_c   1.000
_cell.angle_alpha   90.00
_cell.angle_beta   90.00
_cell.angle_gamma   90.00
#
_symmetry.space_group_name_H-M   'P 1'
#
loop_
_entity.id
_entity.type
_entity.pdbx_description
1 polymer ?
#
loop_
_entity_poly.entity_id
_entity_poly.type
_entity_poly.pdbx_seq_one_letter_code
_entity_poly.pdbx_strand_id
1 'polypeptide(L)'
;MLINYLDRSDPTKSQFTLVVLQDHASSSEPWSGSQPLPSRGTASGKTAGYHLFLALLSEILESWEKNWNRCLEHLDECMKMDLGDILDDQRAQQLMIDTNFRKSLVYFKVIQVLRIFSDRIRNTRSDLEVVEQLKTCSTMIEDLVASHDEATERLLKMIATKTEEIKGLRDGLFNASSLREASSATTMNRFIIVFTIVTVLYLPPSLIAAVFGTDLFNSEEEDSSRTLRQYINSTITVSVITHVFAIFLACFAYKFDMAKMKALLPRLKWLSVSRRKRKKAEEKERTRLNKAFSV
;
A
#
# COMPACT_ATOMS: atom_id res chain seq x y z
N MET A 1 -38.70 27.26 18.64
CA MET A 1 -38.03 27.45 19.94
C MET A 1 -37.75 26.06 20.50
N LEU A 2 -36.48 25.65 20.58
CA LEU A 2 -36.08 24.33 21.09
C LEU A 2 -36.11 24.36 22.62
N ILE A 3 -37.08 23.68 23.23
CA ILE A 3 -37.12 23.45 24.69
C ILE A 3 -36.54 22.07 24.93
N ASN A 4 -35.37 22.03 25.58
CA ASN A 4 -34.76 20.81 26.07
C ASN A 4 -35.58 20.27 27.24
N TYR A 5 -36.24 19.13 27.08
CA TYR A 5 -36.73 18.32 28.19
C TYR A 5 -36.02 16.97 28.13
N LEU A 6 -34.92 16.87 28.86
CA LEU A 6 -34.21 15.62 29.11
C LEU A 6 -35.04 14.81 30.11
N ASP A 7 -35.87 13.89 29.61
CA ASP A 7 -36.41 12.82 30.45
C ASP A 7 -35.34 11.75 30.68
N ARG A 8 -35.19 11.35 31.94
CA ARG A 8 -33.98 10.74 32.52
C ARG A 8 -34.18 9.25 32.78
N SER A 9 -34.79 8.51 31.84
CA SER A 9 -35.26 7.15 32.11
C SER A 9 -34.63 6.02 31.29
N ASP A 10 -33.77 6.26 30.28
CA ASP A 10 -32.97 5.16 29.67
C ASP A 10 -31.73 5.65 28.85
N PRO A 11 -30.48 5.31 29.23
CA PRO A 11 -29.27 5.86 28.59
C PRO A 11 -28.87 5.22 27.24
N THR A 12 -29.63 4.27 26.71
CA THR A 12 -29.24 3.51 25.49
C THR A 12 -30.06 3.82 24.24
N LYS A 13 -31.08 4.67 24.33
CA LYS A 13 -31.88 5.11 23.19
C LYS A 13 -31.99 6.63 23.16
N SER A 14 -31.17 7.26 22.34
CA SER A 14 -31.34 8.67 21.96
C SER A 14 -32.58 8.78 21.06
N GLN A 15 -33.75 8.96 21.66
CA GLN A 15 -34.97 9.34 20.93
C GLN A 15 -35.08 10.86 20.90
N PHE A 16 -35.07 11.42 19.70
CA PHE A 16 -35.34 12.84 19.48
C PHE A 16 -36.81 12.99 19.08
N THR A 17 -37.61 13.60 19.94
CA THR A 17 -39.00 13.94 19.63
C THR A 17 -39.02 15.34 19.03
N LEU A 18 -39.18 15.43 17.72
CA LEU A 18 -39.39 16.69 17.02
C LEU A 18 -40.84 17.15 17.23
N VAL A 19 -41.06 18.07 18.18
CA VAL A 19 -42.37 18.69 18.38
C VAL A 19 -42.51 19.87 17.42
N VAL A 20 -43.26 19.67 16.34
CA VAL A 20 -43.65 20.74 15.42
C VAL A 20 -44.92 21.39 15.97
N LEU A 21 -44.77 22.58 16.57
CA LEU A 21 -45.91 23.40 16.99
C LEU A 21 -46.55 24.02 15.74
N GLN A 22 -47.72 23.53 15.38
CA GLN A 22 -48.56 24.08 14.32
C GLN A 22 -49.46 25.15 14.93
N ASP A 23 -49.21 26.43 14.62
CA ASP A 23 -50.11 27.50 15.00
C ASP A 23 -51.28 27.54 14.02
N HIS A 24 -52.48 27.27 14.53
CA HIS A 24 -53.69 27.11 13.74
C HIS A 24 -54.45 28.45 13.69
N ALA A 25 -53.89 29.44 12.99
CA ALA A 25 -54.61 30.67 12.66
C ALA A 25 -54.94 30.70 11.16
N SER A 26 -56.22 30.54 10.87
CA SER A 26 -56.81 30.52 9.54
C SER A 26 -56.65 31.85 8.78
N SER A 27 -56.08 31.80 7.58
CA SER A 27 -56.49 32.69 6.49
C SER A 27 -56.44 31.94 5.17
N SER A 28 -57.60 31.78 4.56
CA SER A 28 -57.82 31.15 3.26
C SER A 28 -57.43 32.11 2.13
N GLU A 29 -56.25 31.95 1.54
CA GLU A 29 -56.00 32.40 0.17
C GLU A 29 -55.23 31.34 -0.63
N PRO A 30 -55.62 31.07 -1.90
CA PRO A 30 -54.94 30.10 -2.74
C PRO A 30 -53.63 30.69 -3.28
N TRP A 31 -52.52 30.00 -3.02
CA TRP A 31 -51.20 30.31 -3.58
C TRP A 31 -51.21 30.16 -5.11
N SER A 32 -50.97 31.24 -5.85
CA SER A 32 -50.62 31.21 -7.28
C SER A 32 -49.10 31.21 -7.42
N GLY A 33 -48.56 30.29 -8.21
CA GLY A 33 -47.13 30.05 -8.34
C GLY A 33 -46.31 31.18 -8.96
N SER A 34 -44.99 30.91 -8.99
CA SER A 34 -43.88 31.68 -9.56
C SER A 34 -43.25 32.74 -8.65
N GLN A 35 -42.30 32.32 -7.79
CA GLN A 35 -41.02 33.01 -7.61
C GLN A 35 -39.99 32.14 -6.84
N PRO A 36 -38.68 32.30 -7.11
CA PRO A 36 -37.63 31.40 -6.62
C PRO A 36 -37.24 31.76 -5.18
N LEU A 37 -36.93 30.74 -4.36
CA LEU A 37 -36.40 30.93 -3.02
C LEU A 37 -35.06 31.69 -3.07
N PRO A 38 -34.92 32.76 -2.28
CA PRO A 38 -33.83 32.75 -1.33
C PRO A 38 -34.24 33.28 0.05
N SER A 39 -33.64 32.66 1.07
CA SER A 39 -33.63 33.04 2.49
C SER A 39 -34.95 32.92 3.26
N ARG A 40 -34.96 31.95 4.19
CA ARG A 40 -35.67 32.04 5.48
C ARG A 40 -37.20 32.12 5.35
N GLY A 41 -37.79 31.12 4.69
CA GLY A 41 -39.24 31.00 4.55
C GLY A 41 -39.92 30.50 5.83
N THR A 42 -40.86 31.29 6.36
CA THR A 42 -41.91 30.81 7.26
C THR A 42 -42.87 29.94 6.46
N ALA A 43 -42.76 28.62 6.60
CA ALA A 43 -43.72 27.69 6.03
C ALA A 43 -45.04 27.77 6.81
N SER A 44 -46.13 28.16 6.15
CA SER A 44 -47.49 28.15 6.73
C SER A 44 -48.39 27.27 5.86
N GLY A 45 -49.11 26.32 6.49
CA GLY A 45 -50.01 25.39 5.83
C GLY A 45 -49.90 23.94 6.32
N LYS A 46 -50.81 23.07 5.88
CA LYS A 46 -50.87 21.63 6.26
C LYS A 46 -49.61 20.83 5.91
N THR A 47 -48.73 21.34 5.03
CA THR A 47 -47.47 20.71 4.61
C THR A 47 -46.23 21.39 5.20
N ALA A 48 -46.39 22.42 6.03
CA ALA A 48 -45.27 23.20 6.57
C ALA A 48 -44.24 22.34 7.33
N GLY A 49 -44.70 21.34 8.07
CA GLY A 49 -43.83 20.40 8.77
C GLY A 49 -42.95 19.56 7.83
N TYR A 50 -43.49 19.13 6.68
CA TYR A 50 -42.73 18.40 5.66
C TYR A 50 -41.69 19.27 4.98
N HIS A 51 -42.04 20.52 4.63
CA HIS A 51 -41.08 21.45 4.04
C HIS A 51 -39.95 21.83 5.02
N LEU A 52 -40.27 22.02 6.30
CA LEU A 52 -39.26 22.26 7.34
C LEU A 52 -38.34 21.05 7.51
N PHE A 53 -38.90 19.84 7.52
CA PHE A 53 -38.13 18.61 7.60
C PHE A 53 -37.20 18.44 6.39
N LEU A 54 -37.70 18.65 5.17
CA LEU A 54 -36.89 18.56 3.94
C LEU A 54 -35.79 19.63 3.90
N ALA A 55 -36.07 20.86 4.36
CA ALA A 55 -35.06 21.91 4.46
C ALA A 55 -33.95 21.54 5.47
N LEU A 56 -34.31 21.02 6.64
CA LEU A 56 -33.34 20.53 7.62
C LEU A 56 -32.54 19.35 7.08
N LEU A 57 -33.18 18.43 6.36
CA LEU A 57 -32.51 17.29 5.75
C LEU A 57 -31.50 17.75 4.69
N SER A 58 -31.86 18.75 3.87
CA SER A 58 -30.96 19.37 2.90
C SER A 58 -29.73 20.00 3.58
N GLU A 59 -29.90 20.76 4.66
CA GLU A 59 -28.77 21.32 5.41
C GLU A 59 -27.86 20.23 6.01
N ILE A 60 -28.46 19.16 6.53
CA ILE A 60 -27.71 18.02 7.08
C ILE A 60 -26.92 17.30 5.99
N LEU A 61 -27.52 17.08 4.82
CA LEU A 61 -26.85 16.42 3.69
C LEU A 61 -25.70 17.27 3.12
N GLU A 62 -25.87 18.59 3.02
CA GLU A 62 -24.77 19.48 2.66
C GLU A 62 -23.63 19.43 3.69
N SER A 63 -23.97 19.42 4.99
CA SER A 63 -22.96 19.29 6.05
C SER A 63 -22.28 17.93 6.01
N TRP A 64 -23.00 16.86 5.68
CA TRP A 64 -22.49 15.50 5.54
C TRP A 64 -21.45 15.45 4.42
N GLU A 65 -21.73 16.01 3.24
CA GLU A 65 -20.79 16.04 2.12
C GLU A 65 -19.52 16.81 2.50
N LYS A 66 -19.67 18.00 3.08
CA LYS A 66 -18.53 18.84 3.52
C LYS A 66 -17.65 18.13 4.54
N ASN A 67 -18.25 17.41 5.49
CA ASN A 67 -17.51 16.67 6.52
C ASN A 67 -16.75 15.47 5.93
N TRP A 68 -17.34 14.74 4.98
CA TRP A 68 -16.65 13.65 4.28
C TRP A 68 -15.49 14.15 3.44
N ASN A 69 -15.68 15.24 2.70
CA ASN A 69 -14.60 15.85 1.92
C ASN A 69 -13.43 16.25 2.83
N ARG A 70 -13.70 16.95 3.94
CA ARG A 70 -12.65 17.33 4.91
C ARG A 70 -11.92 16.13 5.50
N CYS A 71 -12.64 15.06 5.82
CA CYS A 71 -12.05 13.83 6.33
C CYS A 71 -11.10 13.19 5.30
N LEU A 72 -11.52 13.12 4.04
CA LEU A 72 -10.71 12.57 2.95
C LEU A 72 -9.51 13.46 2.59
N GLU A 73 -9.62 14.78 2.74
CA GLU A 73 -8.51 15.73 2.61
C GLU A 73 -7.48 15.55 3.73
N HIS A 74 -7.93 15.45 4.99
CA HIS A 74 -7.03 15.17 6.12
C HIS A 74 -6.34 13.81 5.97
N LEU A 75 -7.06 12.79 5.48
CA LEU A 75 -6.46 11.51 5.19
C LEU A 75 -5.38 11.65 4.11
N ASP A 76 -5.62 12.44 3.07
CA ASP A 76 -4.63 12.72 2.02
C ASP A 76 -3.39 13.44 2.56
N GLU A 77 -3.58 14.45 3.40
CA GLU A 77 -2.48 15.18 4.05
C GLU A 77 -1.64 14.28 4.95
N CYS A 78 -2.28 13.37 5.70
CA CYS A 78 -1.57 12.38 6.50
C CYS A 78 -0.76 11.38 5.65
N MET A 79 -1.16 11.17 4.40
CA MET A 79 -0.56 10.22 3.48
C MET A 79 0.45 10.86 2.51
N LYS A 80 0.43 12.18 2.34
CA LYS A 80 1.41 12.91 1.53
C LYS A 80 2.79 12.73 2.12
N MET A 81 3.61 11.93 1.43
CA MET A 81 5.05 11.95 1.63
C MET A 81 5.57 13.31 1.19
N ASP A 82 6.33 13.96 2.06
CA ASP A 82 6.93 15.24 1.76
C ASP A 82 7.89 15.09 0.57
N LEU A 83 7.78 15.96 -0.42
CA LEU A 83 8.63 15.92 -1.61
C LEU A 83 10.11 16.08 -1.24
N GLY A 84 10.38 16.81 -0.13
CA GLY A 84 11.70 16.93 0.45
C GLY A 84 12.27 15.61 0.96
N ASP A 85 11.42 14.69 1.44
CA ASP A 85 11.85 13.37 1.87
C ASP A 85 12.10 12.41 0.70
N ILE A 86 11.53 12.69 -0.47
CA ILE A 86 11.77 11.95 -1.72
C ILE A 86 13.05 12.40 -2.41
N LEU A 87 13.41 13.69 -2.29
CA LEU A 87 14.59 14.28 -2.92
C LEU A 87 15.90 14.02 -2.15
N ASP A 88 15.82 13.63 -0.88
CA ASP A 88 16.95 13.16 -0.09
C ASP A 88 17.16 11.66 -0.34
N ASP A 89 18.23 11.27 -1.03
CA ASP A 89 18.53 9.87 -1.41
C ASP A 89 18.54 8.90 -0.20
N GLN A 90 18.96 9.38 0.98
CA GLN A 90 19.02 8.54 2.17
C GLN A 90 17.64 8.32 2.78
N ARG A 91 16.80 9.37 2.83
CA ARG A 91 15.40 9.28 3.26
C ARG A 91 14.55 8.54 2.24
N ALA A 92 14.79 8.74 0.96
CA ALA A 92 14.15 8.03 -0.14
C ALA A 92 14.40 6.51 -0.05
N GLN A 93 15.62 6.09 0.26
CA GLN A 93 15.90 4.67 0.55
C GLN A 93 15.16 4.16 1.78
N GLN A 94 15.10 4.94 2.87
CA GLN A 94 14.31 4.57 4.05
C GLN A 94 12.79 4.63 3.80
N LEU A 95 12.34 5.36 2.79
CA LEU A 95 10.94 5.45 2.35
C LEU A 95 10.53 4.31 1.43
N MET A 96 11.40 3.91 0.50
CA MET A 96 11.21 2.75 -0.37
C MET A 96 11.35 1.41 0.34
N ILE A 97 11.90 1.39 1.56
CA ILE A 97 12.26 0.15 2.24
C ILE A 97 11.63 0.13 3.62
N ASP A 98 10.62 -0.72 3.78
CA ASP A 98 9.98 -0.94 5.07
C ASP A 98 10.76 -2.01 5.86
N THR A 99 11.72 -1.58 6.68
CA THR A 99 12.49 -2.53 7.50
C THR A 99 11.63 -3.29 8.51
N ASN A 100 10.54 -2.68 8.98
CA ASN A 100 9.73 -3.17 10.10
C ASN A 100 8.24 -3.37 9.73
N PHE A 101 7.91 -3.46 8.44
CA PHE A 101 6.53 -3.59 7.91
C PHE A 101 5.54 -2.50 8.38
N ARG A 102 6.03 -1.40 8.95
CA ARG A 102 5.21 -0.39 9.61
C ARG A 102 4.47 0.48 8.60
N LYS A 103 5.11 0.80 7.47
CA LYS A 103 4.52 1.60 6.38
C LYS A 103 3.53 0.78 5.56
N SER A 104 3.87 -0.46 5.23
CA SER A 104 2.96 -1.41 4.58
C SER A 104 1.71 -1.68 5.43
N LEU A 105 1.87 -1.76 6.76
CA LEU A 105 0.74 -1.90 7.68
C LEU A 105 -0.15 -0.64 7.70
N VAL A 106 0.43 0.56 7.66
CA VAL A 106 -0.33 1.81 7.57
C VAL A 106 -1.12 1.88 6.27
N TYR A 107 -0.49 1.61 5.11
CA TYR A 107 -1.20 1.58 3.83
C TYR A 107 -2.35 0.56 3.84
N PHE A 108 -2.13 -0.63 4.40
CA PHE A 108 -3.18 -1.62 4.57
C PHE A 108 -4.34 -1.08 5.40
N LYS A 109 -4.07 -0.51 6.59
CA LYS A 109 -5.10 0.04 7.47
C LYS A 109 -5.90 1.15 6.79
N VAL A 110 -5.23 2.05 6.07
CA VAL A 110 -5.90 3.16 5.36
C VAL A 110 -6.80 2.65 4.25
N ILE A 111 -6.37 1.66 3.46
CA ILE A 111 -7.21 1.01 2.45
C ILE A 111 -8.46 0.39 3.10
N GLN A 112 -8.30 -0.26 4.26
CA GLN A 112 -9.44 -0.84 4.98
C GLN A 112 -10.41 0.23 5.49
N VAL A 113 -9.91 1.37 5.98
CA VAL A 113 -10.74 2.50 6.39
C VAL A 113 -11.48 3.12 5.21
N LEU A 114 -10.81 3.34 4.08
CA LEU A 114 -11.43 3.83 2.84
C LEU A 114 -12.55 2.91 2.33
N ARG A 115 -12.37 1.60 2.46
CA ARG A 115 -13.42 0.63 2.15
C ARG A 115 -14.63 0.78 3.06
N ILE A 116 -14.41 0.90 4.37
CA ILE A 116 -15.50 1.14 5.34
C ILE A 116 -16.23 2.44 5.01
N PHE A 117 -15.51 3.50 4.65
CA PHE A 117 -16.11 4.77 4.25
C PHE A 117 -16.98 4.63 3.00
N SER A 118 -16.47 3.95 1.98
CA SER A 118 -17.22 3.65 0.76
C SER A 118 -18.54 2.93 1.05
N ASP A 119 -18.49 1.90 1.90
CA ASP A 119 -19.69 1.15 2.29
C ASP A 119 -20.68 2.02 3.09
N ARG A 120 -20.19 2.88 4.00
CA ARG A 120 -21.05 3.78 4.78
C ARG A 120 -21.72 4.86 3.95
N ILE A 121 -21.00 5.43 2.99
CA ILE A 121 -21.54 6.42 2.05
C ILE A 121 -22.63 5.77 1.19
N ARG A 122 -22.38 4.55 0.67
CA ARG A 122 -23.39 3.81 -0.11
C ARG A 122 -24.65 3.51 0.70
N ASN A 123 -24.50 3.14 1.96
CA ASN A 123 -25.66 2.85 2.82
C ASN A 123 -26.51 4.10 3.14
N THR A 124 -25.91 5.29 3.13
CA THR A 124 -26.65 6.55 3.36
C THR A 124 -27.72 6.77 2.28
N ARG A 125 -27.49 6.29 1.06
CA ARG A 125 -28.49 6.30 -0.01
C ARG A 125 -29.70 5.42 0.32
N SER A 126 -29.46 4.21 0.83
CA SER A 126 -30.55 3.29 1.21
C SER A 126 -31.42 3.85 2.33
N ASP A 127 -30.84 4.65 3.24
CA ASP A 127 -31.60 5.35 4.28
C ASP A 127 -32.48 6.47 3.68
N LEU A 128 -32.03 7.09 2.58
CA LEU A 128 -32.75 8.16 1.87
C LEU A 128 -33.92 7.62 1.02
N GLU A 129 -33.83 6.38 0.52
CA GLU A 129 -34.92 5.69 -0.20
C GLU A 129 -36.19 5.55 0.68
N VAL A 130 -36.03 5.47 2.00
CA VAL A 130 -37.16 5.46 2.96
C VAL A 130 -37.88 6.81 2.98
N VAL A 131 -37.15 7.90 2.79
CA VAL A 131 -37.71 9.26 2.72
C VAL A 131 -38.41 9.50 1.39
N GLU A 132 -37.92 8.90 0.30
CA GLU A 132 -38.54 8.97 -1.04
C GLU A 132 -39.95 8.37 -1.08
N GLN A 133 -40.23 7.39 -0.24
CA GLN A 133 -41.57 6.78 -0.12
C GLN A 133 -42.64 7.77 0.39
N LEU A 134 -42.24 8.93 0.94
CA LEU A 134 -43.14 10.01 1.34
C LEU A 134 -43.61 10.81 0.13
N LYS A 135 -44.66 10.32 -0.56
CA LYS A 135 -45.27 10.90 -1.78
C LYS A 135 -45.81 12.34 -1.66
N THR A 136 -45.70 12.99 -0.50
CA THR A 136 -46.38 14.26 -0.20
C THR A 136 -45.69 15.47 -0.86
N CYS A 137 -44.43 15.34 -1.30
CA CYS A 137 -43.65 16.44 -1.89
C CYS A 137 -42.66 15.95 -2.98
N SER A 138 -43.18 15.36 -4.07
CA SER A 138 -42.40 14.67 -5.12
C SER A 138 -41.20 15.49 -5.64
N THR A 139 -41.42 16.76 -6.01
CA THR A 139 -40.39 17.57 -6.69
C THR A 139 -39.21 17.96 -5.80
N MET A 140 -39.44 18.34 -4.53
CA MET A 140 -38.35 18.68 -3.60
C MET A 140 -37.54 17.45 -3.19
N ILE A 141 -38.20 16.30 -3.08
CA ILE A 141 -37.54 15.04 -2.74
C ILE A 141 -36.68 14.56 -3.92
N GLU A 142 -37.18 14.67 -5.14
CA GLU A 142 -36.43 14.34 -6.37
C GLU A 142 -35.14 15.18 -6.49
N ASP A 143 -35.23 16.51 -6.29
CA ASP A 143 -34.07 17.40 -6.33
C ASP A 143 -33.05 17.08 -5.22
N LEU A 144 -33.53 16.76 -4.02
CA LEU A 144 -32.70 16.41 -2.87
C LEU A 144 -31.95 15.08 -3.06
N VAL A 145 -32.66 14.07 -3.57
CA VAL A 145 -32.07 12.76 -3.90
C VAL A 145 -31.06 12.90 -5.03
N ALA A 146 -31.38 13.67 -6.08
CA ALA A 146 -30.45 13.93 -7.18
C ALA A 146 -29.16 14.62 -6.70
N SER A 147 -29.29 15.64 -5.84
CA SER A 147 -28.13 16.33 -5.25
C SER A 147 -27.28 15.40 -4.37
N HIS A 148 -27.92 14.57 -3.55
CA HIS A 148 -27.23 13.58 -2.72
C HIS A 148 -26.52 12.50 -3.54
N ASP A 149 -27.14 12.05 -4.63
CA ASP A 149 -26.57 11.05 -5.54
C ASP A 149 -25.31 11.59 -6.23
N GLU A 150 -25.36 12.84 -6.68
CA GLU A 150 -24.19 13.49 -7.27
C GLU A 150 -23.04 13.63 -6.24
N ALA A 151 -23.34 14.06 -5.02
CA ALA A 151 -22.37 14.15 -3.93
C ALA A 151 -21.77 12.78 -3.58
N THR A 152 -22.62 11.74 -3.51
CA THR A 152 -22.21 10.36 -3.26
C THR A 152 -21.28 9.84 -4.34
N GLU A 153 -21.61 10.05 -5.62
CA GLU A 153 -20.78 9.60 -6.74
C GLU A 153 -19.40 10.28 -6.72
N ARG A 154 -19.37 11.60 -6.45
CA ARG A 154 -18.11 12.36 -6.30
C ARG A 154 -17.24 11.79 -5.18
N LEU A 155 -17.80 11.56 -3.99
CA LEU A 155 -17.09 11.00 -2.84
C LEU A 155 -16.55 9.59 -3.14
N LEU A 156 -17.38 8.72 -3.73
CA LEU A 156 -16.98 7.36 -4.08
C LEU A 156 -15.87 7.34 -5.13
N LYS A 157 -15.94 8.21 -6.15
CA LYS A 157 -14.88 8.35 -7.16
C LYS A 157 -13.57 8.82 -6.52
N MET A 158 -13.64 9.77 -5.58
CA MET A 158 -12.46 10.24 -4.85
C MET A 158 -11.85 9.13 -4.00
N ILE A 159 -12.67 8.37 -3.26
CA ILE A 159 -12.21 7.21 -2.48
C ILE A 159 -11.57 6.15 -3.37
N ALA A 160 -12.17 5.82 -4.50
CA ALA A 160 -11.64 4.84 -5.44
C ALA A 160 -10.27 5.27 -5.99
N THR A 161 -10.15 6.54 -6.38
CA THR A 161 -8.88 7.12 -6.87
C THR A 161 -7.79 7.04 -5.81
N LYS A 162 -8.08 7.51 -4.58
CA LYS A 162 -7.14 7.46 -3.45
C LYS A 162 -6.76 6.02 -3.07
N THR A 163 -7.71 5.10 -3.14
CA THR A 163 -7.45 3.68 -2.85
C THR A 163 -6.46 3.09 -3.84
N GLU A 164 -6.62 3.38 -5.14
CA GLU A 164 -5.71 2.87 -6.17
C GLU A 164 -4.31 3.48 -6.06
N GLU A 165 -4.22 4.78 -5.76
CA GLU A 165 -2.94 5.44 -5.48
C GLU A 165 -2.21 4.76 -4.31
N ILE A 166 -2.88 4.61 -3.16
CA ILE A 166 -2.29 3.99 -1.95
C ILE A 166 -1.94 2.53 -2.21
N LYS A 167 -2.75 1.81 -2.98
CA LYS A 167 -2.45 0.43 -3.39
C LYS A 167 -1.20 0.37 -4.27
N GLY A 168 -1.05 1.29 -5.21
CA GLY A 168 0.16 1.44 -6.02
C GLY A 168 1.41 1.69 -5.16
N LEU A 169 1.31 2.59 -4.16
CA LEU A 169 2.39 2.86 -3.21
C LEU A 169 2.75 1.60 -2.40
N ARG A 170 1.74 0.91 -1.85
CA ARG A 170 1.90 -0.33 -1.09
C ARG A 170 2.58 -1.42 -1.91
N ASP A 171 2.11 -1.63 -3.14
CA ASP A 171 2.65 -2.67 -4.03
C ASP A 171 4.08 -2.32 -4.46
N GLY A 172 4.37 -1.03 -4.71
CA GLY A 172 5.72 -0.53 -4.93
C GLY A 172 6.67 -0.82 -3.76
N LEU A 173 6.21 -0.56 -2.52
CA LEU A 173 6.95 -0.84 -1.29
C LEU A 173 7.20 -2.34 -1.08
N PHE A 174 6.20 -3.18 -1.31
CA PHE A 174 6.37 -4.64 -1.23
C PHE A 174 7.37 -5.15 -2.27
N ASN A 175 7.26 -4.69 -3.52
CA ASN A 175 8.19 -5.09 -4.57
C ASN A 175 9.63 -4.66 -4.26
N ALA A 176 9.84 -3.47 -3.71
CA ALA A 176 11.15 -3.01 -3.26
C ALA A 176 11.68 -3.84 -2.09
N SER A 177 10.83 -4.19 -1.12
CA SER A 177 11.19 -5.07 0.00
C SER A 177 11.59 -6.47 -0.48
N SER A 178 10.81 -7.08 -1.37
CA SER A 178 11.12 -8.39 -1.95
C SER A 178 12.42 -8.37 -2.75
N LEU A 179 12.68 -7.31 -3.51
CA LEU A 179 13.96 -7.15 -4.22
C LEU A 179 15.13 -7.05 -3.24
N ARG A 180 14.96 -6.32 -2.13
CA ARG A 180 15.98 -6.24 -1.08
C ARG A 180 16.20 -7.58 -0.41
N GLU A 181 15.16 -8.31 -0.07
CA GLU A 181 15.25 -9.65 0.52
C GLU A 181 16.00 -10.60 -0.43
N ALA A 182 15.69 -10.57 -1.73
CA ALA A 182 16.41 -11.35 -2.74
C ALA A 182 17.89 -10.93 -2.86
N SER A 183 18.18 -9.62 -2.82
CA SER A 183 19.55 -9.10 -2.83
C SER A 183 20.33 -9.49 -1.57
N SER A 184 19.69 -9.41 -0.41
CA SER A 184 20.24 -9.82 0.88
C SER A 184 20.53 -11.33 0.88
N ALA A 185 19.60 -12.15 0.36
CA ALA A 185 19.80 -13.59 0.20
C ALA A 185 20.96 -13.92 -0.75
N THR A 186 21.12 -13.16 -1.83
CA THR A 186 22.27 -13.32 -2.74
C THR A 186 23.59 -12.97 -2.04
N THR A 187 23.60 -11.91 -1.24
CA THR A 187 24.77 -11.51 -0.45
C THR A 187 25.09 -12.57 0.62
N MET A 188 24.08 -13.12 1.27
CA MET A 188 24.22 -14.24 2.21
C MET A 188 24.79 -15.50 1.52
N ASN A 189 24.29 -15.83 0.33
CA ASN A 189 24.81 -16.95 -0.45
C ASN A 189 26.30 -16.79 -0.78
N ARG A 190 26.75 -15.55 -1.06
CA ARG A 190 28.18 -15.27 -1.27
C ARG A 190 29.02 -15.57 -0.03
N PHE A 191 28.52 -15.27 1.18
CA PHE A 191 29.22 -15.62 2.42
C PHE A 191 29.32 -17.13 2.63
N ILE A 192 28.29 -17.90 2.30
CA ILE A 192 28.32 -19.37 2.37
C ILE A 192 29.40 -19.93 1.46
N ILE A 193 29.53 -19.42 0.23
CA ILE A 193 30.58 -19.85 -0.70
C ILE A 193 31.98 -19.58 -0.13
N VAL A 194 32.22 -18.36 0.38
CA VAL A 194 33.53 -18.01 0.97
C VAL A 194 33.83 -18.87 2.19
N PHE A 195 32.87 -19.04 3.10
CA PHE A 195 33.01 -19.89 4.28
C PHE A 195 33.31 -21.35 3.92
N THR A 196 32.64 -21.87 2.90
CA THR A 196 32.87 -23.24 2.41
C THR A 196 34.27 -23.39 1.84
N ILE A 197 34.76 -22.42 1.05
CA ILE A 197 36.13 -22.43 0.52
C ILE A 197 37.14 -22.43 1.67
N VAL A 198 36.98 -21.54 2.65
CA VAL A 198 37.88 -21.46 3.82
C VAL A 198 37.87 -22.78 4.59
N THR A 199 36.69 -23.35 4.84
CA THR A 199 36.56 -24.62 5.57
C THR A 199 37.20 -25.77 4.81
N VAL A 200 36.97 -25.90 3.51
CA VAL A 200 37.56 -26.97 2.68
C VAL A 200 39.10 -26.84 2.61
N LEU A 201 39.63 -25.62 2.62
CA LEU A 201 41.08 -25.40 2.63
C LEU A 201 41.71 -25.63 4.01
N TYR A 202 41.01 -25.33 5.10
CA TYR A 202 41.58 -25.42 6.46
C TYR A 202 41.32 -26.76 7.15
N LEU A 203 40.26 -27.48 6.79
CA LEU A 203 39.89 -28.73 7.47
C LEU A 203 40.94 -29.84 7.29
N PRO A 204 41.46 -30.13 6.08
CA PRO A 204 42.47 -31.17 5.92
C PRO A 204 43.82 -30.86 6.63
N PRO A 205 44.38 -29.64 6.54
CA PRO A 205 45.58 -29.27 7.30
C PRO A 205 45.38 -29.30 8.82
N SER A 206 44.19 -28.91 9.31
CA SER A 206 43.87 -28.97 10.75
C SER A 206 43.81 -30.42 11.24
N LEU A 207 43.25 -31.34 10.44
CA LEU A 207 43.26 -32.77 10.74
C LEU A 207 44.68 -33.32 10.76
N ILE A 208 45.51 -32.93 9.79
CA ILE A 208 46.92 -33.32 9.73
C ILE A 208 47.67 -32.84 10.99
N ALA A 209 47.50 -31.57 11.36
CA ALA A 209 48.11 -30.99 12.55
C ALA A 209 47.66 -31.72 13.83
N ALA A 210 46.38 -32.11 13.92
CA ALA A 210 45.85 -32.87 15.04
C ALA A 210 46.43 -34.29 15.11
N VAL A 211 46.51 -35.01 13.98
CA VAL A 211 47.08 -36.38 13.92
C VAL A 211 48.57 -36.35 14.31
N PHE A 212 49.33 -35.39 13.81
CA PHE A 212 50.74 -35.23 14.18
C PHE A 212 50.96 -34.66 15.59
N GLY A 213 49.94 -34.05 16.19
CA GLY A 213 49.97 -33.59 17.57
C GLY A 213 49.71 -34.69 18.62
N THR A 214 49.39 -35.92 18.20
CA THR A 214 49.17 -37.04 19.12
C THR A 214 50.45 -37.80 19.44
N ASP A 215 50.65 -38.15 20.72
CA ASP A 215 51.84 -38.88 21.21
C ASP A 215 51.97 -40.31 20.66
N LEU A 216 50.97 -40.81 19.94
CA LEU A 216 50.98 -42.11 19.24
C LEU A 216 52.13 -42.27 18.24
N PHE A 217 52.74 -41.17 17.79
CA PHE A 217 53.84 -41.16 16.83
C PHE A 217 55.18 -40.67 17.39
N ASN A 218 55.24 -40.33 18.69
CA ASN A 218 56.46 -39.88 19.39
C ASN A 218 57.18 -41.01 20.14
N SER A 219 56.62 -42.23 20.18
CA SER A 219 57.23 -43.38 20.87
C SER A 219 58.31 -44.05 20.00
N GLU A 220 59.53 -44.06 20.52
CA GLU A 220 60.79 -44.54 19.95
C GLU A 220 60.83 -46.05 19.68
N GLU A 221 60.18 -46.52 18.60
CA GLU A 221 60.42 -47.88 18.06
C GLU A 221 60.99 -47.81 16.64
N GLU A 222 62.14 -48.48 16.43
CA GLU A 222 63.01 -48.36 15.25
C GLU A 222 62.33 -48.82 13.94
N ASP A 223 61.38 -49.76 14.02
CA ASP A 223 60.56 -50.24 12.89
C ASP A 223 59.37 -49.31 12.54
N SER A 224 58.97 -48.44 13.47
CA SER A 224 57.92 -47.44 13.24
C SER A 224 58.37 -46.32 12.31
N SER A 225 59.67 -46.12 12.12
CA SER A 225 60.22 -45.04 11.30
C SER A 225 59.91 -45.18 9.79
N ARG A 226 59.87 -46.41 9.27
CA ARG A 226 59.54 -46.69 7.86
C ARG A 226 58.04 -46.60 7.59
N THR A 227 57.21 -47.16 8.47
CA THR A 227 55.76 -47.07 8.39
C THR A 227 55.27 -45.64 8.61
N LEU A 228 55.91 -44.89 9.51
CA LEU A 228 55.65 -43.47 9.73
C LEU A 228 55.95 -42.62 8.49
N ARG A 229 57.09 -42.82 7.81
CA ARG A 229 57.39 -42.10 6.56
C ARG A 229 56.41 -42.44 5.44
N GLN A 230 55.99 -43.69 5.32
CA GLN A 230 54.97 -44.09 4.35
C GLN A 230 53.60 -43.48 4.68
N TYR A 231 53.23 -43.40 5.96
CA TYR A 231 51.99 -42.78 6.44
C TYR A 231 52.00 -41.25 6.28
N ILE A 232 53.12 -40.59 6.57
CA ILE A 232 53.32 -39.15 6.32
C ILE A 232 53.13 -38.87 4.83
N ASN A 233 53.81 -39.63 3.97
CA ASN A 233 53.75 -39.40 2.53
C ASN A 233 52.34 -39.68 1.98
N SER A 234 51.64 -40.72 2.44
CA SER A 234 50.28 -40.99 1.99
C SER A 234 49.29 -39.93 2.47
N THR A 235 49.41 -39.48 3.73
CA THR A 235 48.54 -38.44 4.31
C THR A 235 48.74 -37.08 3.62
N ILE A 236 49.99 -36.69 3.38
CA ILE A 236 50.31 -35.47 2.62
C ILE A 236 49.79 -35.59 1.19
N THR A 237 49.98 -36.74 0.54
CA THR A 237 49.52 -36.97 -0.84
C THR A 237 47.99 -36.88 -0.95
N VAL A 238 47.25 -37.53 -0.06
CA VAL A 238 45.77 -37.49 -0.04
C VAL A 238 45.27 -36.07 0.25
N SER A 239 45.92 -35.35 1.15
CA SER A 239 45.58 -33.95 1.44
C SER A 239 45.86 -33.04 0.24
N VAL A 240 47.02 -33.14 -0.41
CA VAL A 240 47.36 -32.37 -1.61
C VAL A 240 46.36 -32.66 -2.74
N ILE A 241 46.02 -33.94 -2.96
CA ILE A 241 45.01 -34.32 -3.97
C ILE A 241 43.65 -33.71 -3.64
N THR A 242 43.25 -33.70 -2.37
CA THR A 242 41.99 -33.11 -1.91
C THR A 242 41.97 -31.59 -2.13
N HIS A 243 43.09 -30.89 -1.89
CA HIS A 243 43.22 -29.46 -2.17
C HIS A 243 43.22 -29.15 -3.66
N VAL A 244 43.92 -29.95 -4.48
CA VAL A 244 43.90 -29.78 -5.94
C VAL A 244 42.49 -29.98 -6.48
N PHE A 245 41.77 -30.99 -5.98
CA PHE A 245 40.39 -31.25 -6.36
C PHE A 245 39.45 -30.13 -5.89
N ALA A 246 39.63 -29.62 -4.67
CA ALA A 246 38.88 -28.48 -4.15
C ALA A 246 39.12 -27.20 -4.97
N ILE A 247 40.37 -26.90 -5.32
CA ILE A 247 40.74 -25.76 -6.17
C ILE A 247 40.15 -25.93 -7.57
N PHE A 248 40.18 -27.14 -8.13
CA PHE A 248 39.54 -27.45 -9.40
C PHE A 248 38.03 -27.18 -9.34
N LEU A 249 37.33 -27.66 -8.31
CA LEU A 249 35.90 -27.41 -8.11
C LEU A 249 35.58 -25.92 -7.91
N ALA A 250 36.41 -25.19 -7.16
CA ALA A 250 36.24 -23.75 -6.94
C ALA A 250 36.48 -22.95 -8.23
N CYS A 251 37.53 -23.27 -8.99
CA CYS A 251 37.79 -22.66 -10.30
C CYS A 251 36.68 -22.99 -11.31
N PHE A 252 36.16 -24.22 -11.28
CA PHE A 252 35.05 -24.64 -12.11
C PHE A 252 33.78 -23.85 -11.78
N ALA A 253 33.43 -23.73 -10.50
CA ALA A 253 32.29 -22.93 -10.05
C ALA A 253 32.40 -21.46 -10.47
N TYR A 254 33.57 -20.84 -10.27
CA TYR A 254 33.82 -19.45 -10.67
C TYR A 254 33.70 -19.25 -12.19
N LYS A 255 34.28 -20.16 -12.99
CA LYS A 255 34.17 -20.11 -14.45
C LYS A 255 32.73 -20.31 -14.93
N PHE A 256 31.98 -21.19 -14.27
CA PHE A 256 30.59 -21.48 -14.61
C PHE A 256 29.67 -20.26 -14.35
N ASP A 257 29.84 -19.58 -13.22
CA ASP A 257 29.09 -18.34 -12.94
C ASP A 257 29.44 -17.20 -13.90
N MET A 258 30.72 -17.04 -14.23
CA MET A 258 31.17 -16.05 -15.22
C MET A 258 30.66 -16.36 -16.63
N ALA A 259 30.56 -17.64 -17.01
CA ALA A 259 29.99 -18.04 -18.29
C ALA A 259 28.49 -17.72 -18.39
N LYS A 260 27.72 -17.97 -17.32
CA LYS A 260 26.30 -17.58 -17.24
C LYS A 260 26.10 -16.07 -17.36
N MET A 261 26.92 -15.26 -16.67
CA MET A 261 26.89 -13.80 -16.77
C MET A 261 27.18 -13.32 -18.19
N LYS A 262 28.18 -13.89 -18.86
CA LYS A 262 28.52 -13.59 -20.27
C LYS A 262 27.39 -13.96 -21.24
N ALA A 263 26.66 -15.05 -20.98
CA ALA A 263 25.51 -15.45 -21.78
C ALA A 263 24.26 -14.57 -21.59
N LEU A 264 24.08 -13.98 -20.40
CA LEU A 264 22.93 -13.11 -20.08
C LEU A 264 23.10 -11.65 -20.54
N LEU A 265 24.35 -11.17 -20.65
CA LEU A 265 24.69 -9.82 -21.12
C LEU A 265 24.08 -9.41 -22.47
N PRO A 266 24.10 -10.23 -23.55
CA PRO A 266 23.47 -9.84 -24.82
C PRO A 266 21.95 -9.67 -24.69
N ARG A 267 21.30 -10.47 -23.83
CA ARG A 267 19.84 -10.40 -23.60
C ARG A 267 19.45 -9.15 -22.82
N LEU A 268 20.25 -8.75 -21.83
CA LEU A 268 20.10 -7.49 -21.09
C LEU A 268 20.35 -6.26 -21.97
N LYS A 269 21.38 -6.30 -22.83
CA LYS A 269 21.60 -5.24 -23.83
C LYS A 269 20.41 -5.08 -24.77
N TRP A 270 19.85 -6.18 -25.28
CA TRP A 270 18.67 -6.14 -26.15
C TRP A 270 17.44 -5.52 -25.46
N LEU A 271 17.19 -5.88 -24.20
CA LEU A 271 16.10 -5.29 -23.40
C LEU A 271 16.29 -3.79 -23.12
N SER A 272 17.52 -3.33 -22.94
CA SER A 272 17.80 -1.89 -22.76
C SER A 272 17.56 -1.08 -24.04
N VAL A 273 17.88 -1.67 -25.20
CA VAL A 273 17.66 -1.06 -26.51
C VAL A 273 16.16 -1.02 -26.85
N SER A 274 15.40 -2.07 -26.54
CA SER A 274 13.96 -2.10 -26.77
C SER A 274 13.20 -1.09 -25.91
N ARG A 275 13.61 -0.90 -24.64
CA ARG A 275 13.05 0.15 -23.77
C ARG A 275 13.32 1.57 -24.29
N ARG A 276 14.52 1.84 -24.80
CA ARG A 276 14.85 3.14 -25.42
C ARG A 276 14.02 3.41 -26.69
N LYS A 277 13.76 2.38 -27.50
CA LYS A 277 12.92 2.50 -28.70
C LYS A 277 11.45 2.78 -28.34
N ARG A 278 10.90 2.14 -27.29
CA ARG A 278 9.55 2.40 -26.80
C ARG A 278 9.37 3.85 -26.30
N LYS A 279 10.29 4.35 -25.48
CA LYS A 279 10.23 5.75 -24.99
C LYS A 279 10.25 6.77 -26.13
N LYS A 280 11.09 6.55 -27.15
CA LYS A 280 11.13 7.42 -28.34
C LYS A 280 9.85 7.35 -29.18
N ALA A 281 9.16 6.21 -29.20
CA ALA A 281 7.89 6.07 -29.90
C ALA A 281 6.78 6.83 -29.16
N GLU A 282 6.70 6.68 -27.84
CA GLU A 282 5.72 7.37 -26.98
C GLU A 282 5.91 8.90 -27.02
N GLU A 283 7.15 9.38 -27.02
CA GLU A 283 7.47 10.81 -27.12
C GLU A 283 7.09 11.41 -28.49
N LYS A 284 7.28 10.63 -29.56
CA LYS A 284 6.87 11.00 -30.93
C LYS A 284 5.35 11.01 -31.09
N GLU A 285 4.64 10.14 -30.37
CA GLU A 285 3.18 10.11 -30.37
C GLU A 285 2.59 11.28 -29.59
N ARG A 286 3.15 11.61 -28.41
CA ARG A 286 2.76 12.82 -27.65
C ARG A 286 2.96 14.11 -28.45
N THR A 287 4.07 14.25 -29.15
CA THR A 287 4.32 15.44 -29.99
C THR A 287 3.38 15.54 -31.19
N ARG A 288 2.92 14.41 -31.74
CA ARG A 288 1.89 14.39 -32.79
C ARG A 288 0.52 14.79 -32.26
N LEU A 289 0.12 14.26 -31.10
CA LEU A 289 -1.15 14.62 -30.47
C LEU A 289 -1.18 16.11 -30.10
N ASN A 290 -0.11 16.63 -29.51
CA ASN A 290 -0.03 18.07 -29.18
C ASN A 290 -0.12 18.98 -30.41
N LYS A 291 0.42 18.57 -31.56
CA LYS A 291 0.26 19.31 -32.82
C LYS A 291 -1.14 19.20 -33.42
N ALA A 292 -1.83 18.07 -33.23
CA ALA A 292 -3.19 17.88 -33.71
C ALA A 292 -4.23 18.67 -32.89
N PHE A 293 -3.95 18.92 -31.61
CA PHE A 293 -4.81 19.72 -30.72
C PHE A 293 -4.56 21.24 -30.79
N SER A 294 -3.53 21.71 -31.52
CA SER A 294 -3.21 23.15 -31.65
C SER A 294 -3.67 23.78 -32.97
N VAL A 295 -4.54 23.09 -33.72
CA VAL A 295 -5.18 23.55 -34.97
C VAL A 295 -6.69 23.51 -34.76
#